data_AF-A0A846PK76-F1
#
_entry.id   AF-A0A846PK76-F1
#
_cell.length_a   1.000
_cell.length_b   1.000
_cell.length_c   1.000
_cell.angle_alpha   90.00
_cell.angle_beta   90.00
_cell.angle_gamma   90.00
#
_symmetry.space_group_name_H-M   'P 1'
#
loop_
_entity.id
_entity.type
_entity.pdbx_description
1 polymer ?
#
loop_
_entity_poly.entity_id
_entity_poly.type
_entity_poly.pdbx_seq_one_letter_code
_entity_poly.pdbx_strand_id
1 'polypeptide(L)'
;MKGISEFILVLLILIIAVVSISLVWLSYNAFFRHITFSEDTSALSEALSSCMKIDSAKNEKIYLKNCGSGLIKDDKLNVFIDDESFEFTMIPESIVKSEIAEITIKGLWGISLGNHKIKIASPSGKVERYVKATLPDSCMLALDFDEGEGTIAYDSSEYGNDGLLNNFDIFDCSSVYQYSTITVSCPRDLLINSIESSVYVDPNSPASCSDPGPAGFCNRYCDYADNCIGQNSCSFTVDDTICGGDPCPGTTKELILNVSCSYWVNGKFGKALEFDGIDDYVEVEDTSSISLSDTFTLEAWVYPINIDSTISKQHIIAKGDGNNPTEYTLHFDDLEKPTKKVEFKANELDTEGSDTYIQAPYTYGADVWSHILANYNGTTLNIYINGNLTEFEDVFEGTVGDSSLPLRIGSAKSAEFFNGTVDSVRIYNKVLIPDETVVLTLGELT
;
A
#
# COMPACT_ATOMS: atom_id res chain seq x y z
N MET A 1 -6.75 90.63 27.37
CA MET A 1 -6.56 89.62 26.31
C MET A 1 -6.66 90.32 24.96
N LYS A 2 -5.52 90.82 24.46
CA LYS A 2 -5.39 91.34 23.08
C LYS A 2 -5.10 90.14 22.21
N GLY A 3 -6.13 89.57 21.61
CA GLY A 3 -6.10 88.17 21.18
C GLY A 3 -6.51 88.03 19.73
N ILE A 4 -5.51 87.91 18.86
CA ILE A 4 -5.50 87.18 17.58
C ILE A 4 -6.70 87.48 16.65
N SER A 5 -6.48 88.28 15.59
CA SER A 5 -7.50 88.52 14.55
C SER A 5 -7.96 87.21 13.92
N GLU A 6 -9.23 87.11 13.51
CA GLU A 6 -9.83 85.92 12.88
C GLU A 6 -8.96 85.32 11.76
N PHE A 7 -8.25 86.15 11.00
CA PHE A 7 -7.31 85.70 9.98
C PHE A 7 -6.16 84.84 10.52
N ILE A 8 -5.59 85.21 11.67
CA ILE A 8 -4.50 84.48 12.32
C ILE A 8 -5.03 83.17 12.94
N LEU A 9 -6.29 83.15 13.40
CA LEU A 9 -6.92 81.94 13.90
C LEU A 9 -7.13 80.90 12.79
N VAL A 10 -7.60 81.33 11.62
CA VAL A 10 -7.76 80.45 10.44
C VAL A 10 -6.40 79.93 9.96
N LEU A 11 -5.37 80.78 9.94
CA LEU A 11 -4.02 80.39 9.57
C LEU A 11 -3.44 79.34 10.54
N LEU A 12 -3.66 79.51 11.85
CA LEU A 12 -3.23 78.55 12.88
C LEU A 12 -3.92 77.19 12.73
N ILE A 13 -5.23 77.17 12.44
CA ILE A 13 -5.98 75.93 12.22
C ILE A 13 -5.47 75.19 10.97
N LEU A 14 -5.18 75.91 9.88
CA LEU A 14 -4.61 75.34 8.67
C LEU A 14 -3.21 74.76 8.91
N ILE A 15 -2.36 75.47 9.66
CA ILE A 15 -1.02 74.98 10.00
C ILE A 15 -1.12 73.71 10.87
N ILE A 16 -2.01 73.69 11.86
CA ILE A 16 -2.23 72.51 12.71
C ILE A 16 -2.74 71.33 11.87
N ALA A 17 -3.67 71.55 10.93
CA ALA A 17 -4.17 70.49 10.05
C ALA A 17 -3.06 69.92 9.15
N VAL A 18 -2.23 70.78 8.55
CA VAL A 18 -1.11 70.36 7.69
C VAL A 18 -0.04 69.60 8.48
N VAL A 19 0.29 70.07 9.69
CA VAL A 19 1.25 69.40 10.57
C VAL A 19 0.71 68.05 11.05
N SER A 20 -0.59 67.97 11.37
CA SER A 20 -1.25 66.73 11.78
C SER A 20 -1.25 65.70 10.65
N ILE A 21 -1.60 66.11 9.43
CA ILE A 21 -1.58 65.24 8.24
C ILE A 21 -0.14 64.79 7.93
N SER A 22 0.84 65.68 8.05
CA SER A 22 2.25 65.35 7.82
C SER A 22 2.80 64.38 8.88
N LEU A 23 2.38 64.51 10.14
CA LEU A 23 2.77 63.58 11.22
C LEU A 23 2.08 62.22 11.08
N VAL A 24 0.82 62.18 10.62
CA VAL A 24 0.13 60.92 10.29
C VAL A 24 0.78 60.25 9.09
N TRP A 25 1.20 61.01 8.07
CA TRP A 25 1.91 60.48 6.90
C TRP A 25 3.33 60.00 7.26
N LEU A 26 4.05 60.72 8.13
CA LEU A 26 5.38 60.31 8.63
C LEU A 26 5.29 59.07 9.53
N SER A 27 4.28 58.96 10.39
CA SER A 27 4.06 57.77 11.22
C SER A 27 3.57 56.58 10.41
N TYR A 28 2.72 56.79 9.40
CA TYR A 28 2.34 55.75 8.42
C TYR A 28 3.59 55.26 7.65
N ASN A 29 4.41 56.15 7.11
CA ASN A 29 5.62 55.75 6.38
C ASN A 29 6.72 55.16 7.27
N ALA A 30 6.85 55.59 8.53
CA ALA A 30 7.80 55.01 9.48
C ALA A 30 7.35 53.62 9.97
N PHE A 31 6.04 53.41 10.14
CA PHE A 31 5.47 52.12 10.52
C PHE A 31 5.53 51.09 9.36
N PHE A 32 5.29 51.52 8.12
CA PHE A 32 5.39 50.65 6.94
C PHE A 32 6.82 50.41 6.44
N ARG A 33 7.81 51.20 6.84
CA ARG A 33 9.24 50.90 6.58
C ARG A 33 9.87 49.93 7.56
N HIS A 34 9.19 49.60 8.67
CA HIS A 34 9.74 48.73 9.72
C HIS A 34 8.95 47.43 9.95
N ILE A 35 7.99 47.13 9.09
CA ILE A 35 7.51 45.75 8.92
C ILE A 35 8.33 45.16 7.76
N THR A 36 9.36 44.44 8.16
CA THR A 36 10.22 43.55 7.37
C THR A 36 9.38 42.64 6.46
N PHE A 37 9.07 43.13 5.27
CA PHE A 37 8.58 42.31 4.17
C PHE A 37 9.31 42.61 2.84
N SER A 38 10.19 43.62 2.82
CA SER A 38 10.86 44.07 1.59
C SER A 38 12.28 43.52 1.41
N GLU A 39 13.00 43.18 2.47
CA GLU A 39 14.38 42.65 2.34
C GLU A 39 14.41 41.14 2.08
N ASP A 40 13.41 40.38 2.57
CA ASP A 40 13.30 38.94 2.30
C ASP A 40 12.68 38.65 0.94
N THR A 41 11.82 39.51 0.38
CA THR A 41 11.22 39.26 -0.95
C THR A 41 12.18 39.54 -2.10
N SER A 42 13.12 40.47 -1.97
CA SER A 42 14.07 40.79 -3.06
C SER A 42 15.15 39.71 -3.19
N ALA A 43 15.76 39.28 -2.09
CA ALA A 43 16.77 38.22 -2.11
C ALA A 43 16.16 36.85 -2.47
N LEU A 44 14.91 36.58 -2.05
CA LEU A 44 14.20 35.34 -2.35
C LEU A 44 13.60 35.35 -3.78
N SER A 45 13.14 36.50 -4.30
CA SER A 45 12.72 36.59 -5.71
C SER A 45 13.91 36.54 -6.68
N GLU A 46 15.08 37.07 -6.33
CA GLU A 46 16.32 36.86 -7.10
C GLU A 46 16.81 35.41 -7.01
N ALA A 47 16.66 34.75 -5.86
CA ALA A 47 16.98 33.33 -5.70
C ALA A 47 16.05 32.38 -6.48
N LEU A 48 14.76 32.69 -6.55
CA LEU A 48 13.76 31.86 -7.22
C LEU A 48 13.55 32.24 -8.69
N SER A 49 14.04 33.40 -9.14
CA SER A 49 14.17 33.74 -10.58
C SER A 49 15.22 32.90 -11.31
N SER A 50 16.01 32.15 -10.53
CA SER A 50 17.17 31.44 -10.97
C SER A 50 16.88 29.94 -10.91
N CYS A 51 17.04 29.27 -12.04
CA CYS A 51 16.35 28.01 -12.36
C CYS A 51 16.49 26.92 -11.28
N MET A 52 15.36 26.45 -10.75
CA MET A 52 15.29 25.23 -9.94
C MET A 52 14.99 24.04 -10.85
N LYS A 53 15.64 22.91 -10.60
CA LYS A 53 15.36 21.66 -11.31
C LYS A 53 15.20 20.53 -10.30
N ILE A 54 14.19 19.70 -10.52
CA ILE A 54 14.18 18.35 -9.97
C ILE A 54 15.23 17.59 -10.78
N ASP A 55 16.24 17.08 -10.11
CA ASP A 55 17.36 16.32 -10.69
C ASP A 55 17.01 14.83 -10.79
N SER A 56 16.29 14.33 -9.79
CA SER A 56 15.66 13.01 -9.76
C SER A 56 14.64 12.93 -8.63
N ALA A 57 13.83 11.88 -8.62
CA ALA A 57 13.11 11.46 -7.44
C ALA A 57 13.48 9.99 -7.16
N LYS A 58 13.37 9.54 -5.92
CA LYS A 58 13.54 8.13 -5.55
C LYS A 58 12.75 7.83 -4.28
N ASN A 59 11.86 6.85 -4.28
CA ASN A 59 11.05 6.51 -3.10
C ASN A 59 10.31 7.75 -2.56
N GLU A 60 10.55 8.10 -1.30
CA GLU A 60 10.04 9.31 -0.60
C GLU A 60 10.93 10.55 -0.81
N LYS A 61 11.99 10.46 -1.61
CA LYS A 61 13.02 11.48 -1.77
C LYS A 61 12.92 12.18 -3.12
N ILE A 62 13.09 13.49 -3.12
CA ILE A 62 13.19 14.32 -4.32
C ILE A 62 14.52 15.07 -4.26
N TYR A 63 15.34 14.93 -5.28
CA TYR A 63 16.62 15.62 -5.37
C TYR A 63 16.43 16.95 -6.07
N LEU A 64 16.51 18.04 -5.30
CA LEU A 64 16.35 19.40 -5.78
C LEU A 64 17.70 20.04 -6.05
N LYS A 65 17.96 20.42 -7.31
CA LYS A 65 19.16 21.14 -7.70
C LYS A 65 18.90 22.62 -7.86
N ASN A 66 19.69 23.43 -7.14
CA ASN A 66 19.72 24.86 -7.34
C ASN A 66 20.61 25.19 -8.55
N CYS A 67 20.03 25.38 -9.74
CA CYS A 67 20.79 25.85 -10.91
C CYS A 67 20.87 27.40 -10.95
N GLY A 68 20.29 28.04 -9.94
CA GLY A 68 20.15 29.46 -9.80
C GLY A 68 21.27 30.14 -9.00
N SER A 69 21.28 31.48 -8.96
CA SER A 69 22.30 32.29 -8.26
C SER A 69 21.95 32.65 -6.82
N GLY A 70 20.70 32.52 -6.39
CA GLY A 70 20.33 32.83 -5.01
C GLY A 70 20.08 31.59 -4.14
N LEU A 71 19.93 31.83 -2.84
CA LEU A 71 19.81 30.81 -1.81
C LEU A 71 18.39 30.22 -1.77
N ILE A 72 18.28 28.89 -1.76
CA ILE A 72 17.01 28.18 -1.52
C ILE A 72 17.00 27.71 -0.07
N LYS A 73 15.86 27.88 0.61
CA LYS A 73 15.62 27.40 1.98
C LYS A 73 14.34 26.57 2.03
N ASP A 74 14.33 25.58 2.91
CA ASP A 74 13.21 24.68 3.15
C ASP A 74 11.93 25.41 3.56
N ASP A 75 12.02 26.39 4.46
CA ASP A 75 10.90 27.20 4.98
C ASP A 75 10.20 28.07 3.93
N LYS A 76 10.71 28.06 2.69
CA LYS A 76 10.20 28.80 1.53
C LYS A 76 9.72 27.90 0.39
N LEU A 77 9.56 26.60 0.62
CA LEU A 77 9.11 25.65 -0.40
C LEU A 77 7.80 24.96 0.00
N ASN A 78 7.00 24.65 -1.01
CA ASN A 78 5.86 23.73 -0.92
C ASN A 78 6.07 22.63 -1.96
N VAL A 79 5.85 21.38 -1.57
CA VAL A 79 5.92 20.22 -2.48
C VAL A 79 4.52 19.67 -2.69
N PHE A 80 4.21 19.38 -3.95
CA PHE A 80 2.96 18.76 -4.34
C PHE A 80 3.21 17.53 -5.22
N ILE A 81 2.38 16.51 -5.04
CA ILE A 81 2.32 15.30 -5.86
C ILE A 81 0.86 15.15 -6.29
N ASP A 82 0.61 15.08 -7.60
CA ASP A 82 -0.72 15.03 -8.21
C ASP A 82 -1.68 16.11 -7.66
N ASP A 83 -1.12 17.30 -7.50
CA ASP A 83 -1.76 18.50 -7.00
C ASP A 83 -2.16 18.52 -5.50
N GLU A 84 -1.85 17.46 -4.74
CA GLU A 84 -1.93 17.43 -3.27
C GLU A 84 -0.65 17.94 -2.60
N SER A 85 -0.76 18.67 -1.49
CA SER A 85 0.41 19.22 -0.77
C SER A 85 0.90 18.30 0.33
N PHE A 86 2.22 18.15 0.45
CA PHE A 86 2.84 17.33 1.48
C PHE A 86 3.81 18.11 2.35
N GLU A 87 3.91 17.71 3.62
CA GLU A 87 5.01 18.11 4.48
C GLU A 87 6.30 17.41 4.04
N PHE A 88 7.45 18.04 4.29
CA PHE A 88 8.76 17.47 3.95
C PHE A 88 9.85 17.89 4.94
N THR A 89 11.02 17.26 4.83
CA THR A 89 12.29 17.72 5.39
C THR A 89 13.30 17.91 4.25
N MET A 90 14.18 18.90 4.33
CA MET A 90 15.20 19.15 3.31
C MET A 90 16.60 19.13 3.92
N ILE A 91 17.53 18.39 3.31
CA ILE A 91 18.92 18.28 3.75
C ILE A 91 19.86 18.56 2.57
N PRO A 92 20.74 19.58 2.65
CA PRO A 92 20.81 20.58 3.72
C PRO A 92 19.59 21.53 3.69
N GLU A 93 19.22 22.12 4.83
CA GLU A 93 18.07 23.03 4.99
C GLU A 93 18.18 24.30 4.12
N SER A 94 19.36 24.58 3.59
CA SER A 94 19.57 25.62 2.60
C SER A 94 20.63 25.23 1.58
N ILE A 95 20.39 25.50 0.30
CA ILE A 95 21.33 25.21 -0.79
C ILE A 95 21.68 26.46 -1.61
N VAL A 96 22.97 26.66 -1.87
CA VAL A 96 23.47 27.70 -2.77
C VAL A 96 23.54 27.19 -4.21
N LYS A 97 24.00 28.04 -5.14
CA LYS A 97 24.16 27.69 -6.55
C LYS A 97 24.95 26.39 -6.74
N SER A 98 24.42 25.53 -7.61
CA SER A 98 24.96 24.22 -8.02
C SER A 98 24.94 23.14 -6.95
N GLU A 99 24.40 23.41 -5.76
CA GLU A 99 24.18 22.39 -4.74
C GLU A 99 22.87 21.62 -4.98
N ILE A 100 22.81 20.43 -4.40
CA ILE A 100 21.66 19.54 -4.43
C ILE A 100 21.19 19.36 -2.99
N ALA A 101 19.89 19.51 -2.76
CA ALA A 101 19.24 19.09 -1.54
C ALA A 101 18.45 17.81 -1.77
N GLU A 102 18.45 16.95 -0.76
CA GLU A 102 17.51 15.84 -0.64
C GLU A 102 16.27 16.35 0.10
N ILE A 103 15.10 16.24 -0.54
CA ILE A 103 13.79 16.52 0.05
C ILE A 103 13.12 15.19 0.37
N THR A 104 12.89 14.90 1.65
CA THR A 104 12.14 13.71 2.09
C THR A 104 10.70 14.10 2.40
N ILE A 105 9.73 13.48 1.73
CA ILE A 105 8.31 13.76 1.95
C ILE A 105 7.84 13.04 3.21
N LYS A 106 7.22 13.77 4.15
CA LYS A 106 6.74 13.21 5.42
C LYS A 106 5.40 12.53 5.22
N GLY A 107 5.26 11.32 5.76
CA GLY A 107 4.02 10.56 5.74
C GLY A 107 3.67 10.00 4.35
N LEU A 108 4.49 10.27 3.33
CA LEU A 108 4.40 9.66 2.02
C LEU A 108 5.41 8.52 1.94
N TRP A 109 4.92 7.30 1.94
CA TRP A 109 5.76 6.11 1.88
C TRP A 109 5.98 5.75 0.40
N GLY A 110 6.82 6.50 -0.29
CA GLY A 110 7.07 6.30 -1.72
C GLY A 110 6.05 6.99 -2.66
N ILE A 111 6.55 7.38 -3.83
CA ILE A 111 5.72 7.78 -4.96
C ILE A 111 5.29 6.46 -5.64
N SER A 112 3.99 6.18 -5.71
CA SER A 112 3.45 4.97 -6.34
C SER A 112 3.97 4.78 -7.78
N LEU A 113 3.88 3.57 -8.33
CA LEU A 113 4.22 3.34 -9.72
C LEU A 113 3.26 4.10 -10.65
N GLY A 114 3.80 4.74 -11.69
CA GLY A 114 3.00 5.54 -12.62
C GLY A 114 3.57 6.92 -12.93
N ASN A 115 2.78 7.70 -13.70
CA ASN A 115 3.13 9.08 -14.06
C ASN A 115 2.60 10.03 -12.99
N HIS A 116 3.48 10.58 -12.18
CA HIS A 116 3.15 11.56 -11.16
C HIS A 116 3.49 12.97 -11.60
N LYS A 117 2.60 13.92 -11.34
CA LYS A 117 2.88 15.34 -11.51
C LYS A 117 3.49 15.87 -10.21
N ILE A 118 4.81 16.01 -10.19
CA ILE A 118 5.51 16.64 -9.07
C ILE A 118 5.63 18.14 -9.33
N LYS A 119 5.14 18.92 -8.37
CA LYS A 119 5.22 20.39 -8.41
C LYS A 119 5.94 20.88 -7.16
N ILE A 120 7.06 21.56 -7.35
CA ILE A 120 7.75 22.30 -6.29
C ILE A 120 7.46 23.77 -6.53
N ALA A 121 6.80 24.40 -5.56
CA ALA A 121 6.42 25.79 -5.66
C ALA A 121 7.04 26.59 -4.52
N SER A 122 7.47 27.81 -4.84
CA SER A 122 7.56 28.83 -3.80
C SER A 122 6.14 29.27 -3.41
N PRO A 123 5.95 29.95 -2.27
CA PRO A 123 4.68 30.59 -1.93
C PRO A 123 4.10 31.53 -3.01
N SER A 124 4.92 31.97 -4.00
CA SER A 124 4.55 32.94 -5.04
C SER A 124 4.59 32.42 -6.49
N GLY A 125 5.02 31.17 -6.77
CA GLY A 125 5.16 30.64 -8.14
C GLY A 125 5.65 29.18 -8.25
N LYS A 126 5.41 28.52 -9.40
CA LYS A 126 5.39 27.04 -9.59
C LYS A 126 6.48 26.50 -10.56
N VAL A 127 7.17 25.41 -10.20
CA VAL A 127 7.90 24.51 -11.11
C VAL A 127 7.18 23.17 -11.14
N GLU A 128 6.77 22.71 -12.32
CA GLU A 128 6.07 21.43 -12.50
C GLU A 128 6.92 20.48 -13.36
N ARG A 129 6.95 19.20 -12.97
CA ARG A 129 7.58 18.10 -13.72
C ARG A 129 6.70 16.87 -13.63
N TYR A 130 6.69 16.10 -14.71
CA TYR A 130 6.17 14.76 -14.69
C TYR A 130 7.31 13.83 -14.33
N VAL A 131 7.11 12.98 -13.35
CA VAL A 131 8.04 11.94 -12.95
C VAL A 131 7.34 10.62 -13.20
N LYS A 132 7.99 9.74 -13.95
CA LYS A 132 7.49 8.39 -14.13
C LYS A 132 8.20 7.50 -13.12
N ALA A 133 7.45 7.01 -12.15
CA ALA A 133 7.86 5.91 -11.31
C ALA A 133 7.75 4.63 -12.14
N THR A 134 8.86 4.21 -12.76
CA THR A 134 8.97 2.90 -13.41
C THR A 134 9.75 1.96 -12.52
N LEU A 135 9.34 0.70 -12.54
CA LEU A 135 10.18 -0.38 -12.05
C LEU A 135 11.43 -0.49 -12.93
N PRO A 136 12.57 -0.91 -12.36
CA PRO A 136 13.75 -1.21 -13.16
C PRO A 136 13.49 -2.42 -14.07
N ASP A 137 14.16 -2.49 -15.23
CA ASP A 137 14.09 -3.64 -16.16
C ASP A 137 14.41 -4.99 -15.48
N SER A 138 15.11 -4.95 -14.34
CA SER A 138 15.42 -6.12 -13.52
C SER A 138 14.24 -6.60 -12.66
N CYS A 139 13.11 -5.90 -12.62
CA CYS A 139 11.90 -6.29 -11.89
C CYS A 139 11.06 -7.22 -12.76
N MET A 140 11.02 -8.50 -12.38
CA MET A 140 10.37 -9.57 -13.12
C MET A 140 8.90 -9.75 -12.74
N LEU A 141 8.53 -9.33 -11.53
CA LEU A 141 7.17 -9.37 -11.02
C LEU A 141 6.96 -8.21 -10.05
N ALA A 142 5.80 -7.58 -10.15
CA ALA A 142 5.36 -6.54 -9.26
C ALA A 142 3.86 -6.58 -8.97
N LEU A 143 3.50 -7.24 -7.87
CA LEU A 143 2.13 -7.25 -7.37
C LEU A 143 1.98 -6.19 -6.27
N ASP A 144 1.41 -5.05 -6.64
CA ASP A 144 1.12 -3.95 -5.71
C ASP A 144 -0.05 -4.26 -4.78
N PHE A 145 -1.03 -5.01 -5.28
CA PHE A 145 -2.31 -5.24 -4.61
C PHE A 145 -3.15 -3.97 -4.42
N ASP A 146 -3.04 -3.02 -5.36
CA ASP A 146 -3.75 -1.74 -5.36
C ASP A 146 -5.12 -1.76 -6.07
N GLU A 147 -5.56 -2.93 -6.56
CA GLU A 147 -6.82 -3.09 -7.29
C GLU A 147 -8.04 -2.81 -6.41
N GLY A 148 -7.99 -3.24 -5.15
CA GLY A 148 -9.03 -3.02 -4.16
C GLY A 148 -10.30 -3.86 -4.30
N GLU A 149 -10.50 -4.56 -5.42
CA GLU A 149 -11.57 -5.52 -5.64
C GLU A 149 -11.21 -6.55 -6.74
N GLY A 150 -12.00 -7.62 -6.86
CA GLY A 150 -11.83 -8.65 -7.88
C GLY A 150 -10.91 -9.79 -7.47
N THR A 151 -10.63 -10.70 -8.42
CA THR A 151 -9.94 -11.99 -8.18
C THR A 151 -8.58 -12.07 -8.87
N ILE A 152 -8.06 -10.94 -9.35
CA ILE A 152 -6.78 -10.89 -10.07
C ILE A 152 -5.91 -9.82 -9.41
N ALA A 153 -4.67 -10.16 -9.09
CA ALA A 153 -3.60 -9.24 -8.76
C ALA A 153 -2.80 -8.96 -10.02
N TYR A 154 -2.80 -7.73 -10.51
CA TYR A 154 -2.13 -7.40 -11.76
C TYR A 154 -0.64 -7.15 -11.51
N ASP A 155 0.17 -7.66 -12.43
CA ASP A 155 1.60 -7.40 -12.47
C ASP A 155 1.86 -6.03 -13.10
N SER A 156 2.41 -5.10 -12.32
CA SER A 156 2.80 -3.76 -12.78
C SER A 156 4.17 -3.73 -13.46
N SER A 157 4.86 -4.87 -13.55
CA SER A 157 6.08 -5.04 -14.34
C SER A 157 5.77 -5.10 -15.85
N GLU A 158 6.82 -5.16 -16.68
CA GLU A 158 6.64 -5.32 -18.12
C GLU A 158 6.37 -6.77 -18.57
N TYR A 159 6.40 -7.73 -17.64
CA TYR A 159 6.35 -9.17 -17.94
C TYR A 159 4.94 -9.76 -17.88
N GLY A 160 3.98 -9.07 -17.27
CA GLY A 160 2.55 -9.46 -17.28
C GLY A 160 2.27 -10.76 -16.53
N ASN A 161 3.02 -11.02 -15.47
CA ASN A 161 2.89 -12.18 -14.60
C ASN A 161 1.74 -11.99 -13.59
N ASP A 162 0.52 -11.75 -14.10
CA ASP A 162 -0.68 -11.54 -13.29
C ASP A 162 -0.97 -12.76 -12.40
N GLY A 163 -1.44 -12.51 -11.18
CA GLY A 163 -1.77 -13.53 -10.20
C GLY A 163 -3.28 -13.75 -10.05
N LEU A 164 -3.72 -15.00 -10.05
CA LEU A 164 -5.09 -15.37 -9.72
C LEU A 164 -5.23 -15.57 -8.20
N LEU A 165 -6.22 -14.91 -7.60
CA LEU A 165 -6.56 -15.09 -6.19
C LEU A 165 -7.40 -16.37 -6.04
N ASN A 166 -6.94 -17.27 -5.17
CA ASN A 166 -7.60 -18.55 -4.90
C ASN A 166 -8.07 -18.62 -3.45
N ASN A 167 -9.30 -19.11 -3.27
CA ASN A 167 -9.95 -19.39 -1.98
C ASN A 167 -10.18 -18.20 -1.04
N PHE A 168 -10.04 -16.97 -1.52
CA PHE A 168 -10.36 -15.75 -0.77
C PHE A 168 -11.87 -15.56 -0.44
N ASP A 169 -12.66 -16.63 -0.48
CA ASP A 169 -14.08 -16.67 -0.15
C ASP A 169 -14.33 -17.55 1.08
N ILE A 170 -14.93 -17.00 2.13
CA ILE A 170 -15.33 -17.81 3.29
C ILE A 170 -16.62 -18.57 3.00
N PHE A 171 -16.48 -19.86 2.72
CA PHE A 171 -17.59 -20.81 2.73
C PHE A 171 -17.86 -21.31 4.16
N ASP A 172 -18.94 -20.86 4.79
CA ASP A 172 -19.56 -21.61 5.89
C ASP A 172 -21.08 -21.72 5.66
N CYS A 173 -21.50 -22.86 5.13
CA CYS A 173 -22.91 -23.21 4.98
C CYS A 173 -23.22 -24.40 5.89
N SER A 174 -23.84 -24.11 7.04
CA SER A 174 -24.65 -25.08 7.77
C SER A 174 -26.10 -24.98 7.30
N SER A 175 -26.82 -26.10 7.26
CA SER A 175 -28.26 -26.11 6.98
C SER A 175 -29.01 -25.47 8.14
N VAL A 176 -29.82 -24.44 7.86
CA VAL A 176 -30.47 -23.64 8.91
C VAL A 176 -32.00 -23.80 8.87
N TYR A 177 -32.60 -24.07 10.03
CA TYR A 177 -34.04 -24.29 10.20
C TYR A 177 -34.84 -22.98 10.29
N GLN A 178 -36.13 -23.00 9.92
CA GLN A 178 -37.07 -21.87 10.08
C GLN A 178 -37.11 -21.37 11.55
N TYR A 179 -37.15 -20.06 11.75
CA TYR A 179 -37.11 -19.32 13.03
C TYR A 179 -35.79 -19.37 13.80
N SER A 180 -34.73 -19.88 13.18
CA SER A 180 -33.38 -19.73 13.71
C SER A 180 -32.86 -18.31 13.49
N THR A 181 -31.95 -17.87 14.37
CA THR A 181 -31.13 -16.69 14.10
C THR A 181 -29.84 -17.17 13.44
N ILE A 182 -29.57 -16.66 12.24
CA ILE A 182 -28.29 -16.82 11.56
C ILE A 182 -27.41 -15.64 11.94
N THR A 183 -26.16 -15.93 12.22
CA THR A 183 -25.11 -14.91 12.28
C THR A 183 -24.16 -15.19 11.12
N VAL A 184 -24.06 -14.23 10.21
CA VAL A 184 -22.98 -14.19 9.22
C VAL A 184 -21.86 -13.34 9.80
N SER A 185 -20.62 -13.79 9.65
CA SER A 185 -19.46 -13.05 10.10
C SER A 185 -18.29 -13.36 9.20
N CYS A 186 -17.58 -12.31 8.81
CA CYS A 186 -16.27 -12.47 8.23
C CYS A 186 -15.23 -12.71 9.33
N PRO A 187 -14.16 -13.47 9.05
CA PRO A 187 -13.00 -13.52 9.92
C PRO A 187 -12.44 -12.11 10.16
N ARG A 188 -11.87 -11.91 11.36
CA ARG A 188 -11.22 -10.66 11.78
C ARG A 188 -12.14 -9.43 11.70
N ASP A 189 -11.67 -8.31 11.16
CA ASP A 189 -12.41 -7.05 10.92
C ASP A 189 -12.83 -6.90 9.44
N LEU A 190 -12.70 -7.97 8.65
CA LEU A 190 -13.09 -7.94 7.24
C LEU A 190 -14.58 -7.65 7.13
N LEU A 191 -14.96 -6.87 6.13
CA LEU A 191 -16.34 -6.53 5.90
C LEU A 191 -16.95 -7.54 4.94
N ILE A 192 -18.21 -7.93 5.21
CA ILE A 192 -19.01 -8.71 4.27
C ILE A 192 -19.11 -7.89 2.97
N ASN A 193 -18.57 -8.44 1.89
CA ASN A 193 -18.51 -7.80 0.58
C ASN A 193 -19.76 -8.13 -0.25
N SER A 194 -20.13 -9.41 -0.28
CA SER A 194 -21.34 -9.86 -0.97
C SER A 194 -21.99 -11.05 -0.27
N ILE A 195 -23.28 -11.23 -0.52
CA ILE A 195 -24.01 -12.43 -0.14
C ILE A 195 -24.76 -12.93 -1.37
N GLU A 196 -24.29 -14.03 -1.99
CA GLU A 196 -24.91 -14.57 -3.21
C GLU A 196 -26.03 -15.59 -2.90
N SER A 197 -27.22 -15.21 -3.37
CA SER A 197 -28.52 -15.90 -3.44
C SER A 197 -28.80 -17.04 -2.44
N SER A 198 -29.39 -16.60 -1.33
CA SER A 198 -30.40 -17.25 -0.51
C SER A 198 -31.47 -18.02 -1.30
N VAL A 199 -31.34 -19.34 -1.44
CA VAL A 199 -32.45 -20.15 -1.97
C VAL A 199 -33.18 -20.79 -0.79
N TYR A 200 -34.48 -20.50 -0.67
CA TYR A 200 -35.37 -21.09 0.32
C TYR A 200 -36.02 -22.36 -0.25
N VAL A 201 -35.30 -23.49 -0.22
CA VAL A 201 -35.68 -24.73 -0.96
C VAL A 201 -36.47 -25.68 -0.07
N ASP A 202 -37.49 -26.35 -0.59
CA ASP A 202 -38.04 -27.58 0.03
C ASP A 202 -37.14 -28.78 -0.35
N PRO A 203 -36.39 -29.38 0.60
CA PRO A 203 -35.45 -30.47 0.31
C PRO A 203 -36.13 -31.75 -0.16
N ASN A 204 -37.47 -31.86 -0.06
CA ASN A 204 -38.24 -33.03 -0.49
C ASN A 204 -39.05 -32.80 -1.78
N SER A 205 -38.97 -31.62 -2.40
CA SER A 205 -39.80 -31.29 -3.57
C SER A 205 -39.05 -31.37 -4.90
N PRO A 206 -39.39 -32.31 -5.80
CA PRO A 206 -38.93 -32.26 -7.18
C PRO A 206 -39.71 -31.18 -7.94
N ALA A 207 -39.20 -29.95 -7.96
CA ALA A 207 -39.56 -28.86 -8.89
C ALA A 207 -41.07 -28.58 -9.15
N SER A 208 -41.98 -29.06 -8.30
CA SER A 208 -43.42 -29.05 -8.59
C SER A 208 -44.22 -28.69 -7.35
N CYS A 209 -44.06 -27.43 -6.93
CA CYS A 209 -45.07 -26.76 -6.14
C CYS A 209 -46.35 -26.70 -6.99
N SER A 210 -47.32 -27.54 -6.63
CA SER A 210 -48.55 -27.75 -7.37
C SER A 210 -49.61 -26.72 -6.94
N ASP A 211 -49.43 -25.47 -7.36
CA ASP A 211 -50.52 -24.49 -7.40
C ASP A 211 -50.39 -23.67 -8.70
N PRO A 212 -51.44 -23.53 -9.54
CA PRO A 212 -51.35 -22.95 -10.88
C PRO A 212 -51.41 -21.42 -10.84
N GLY A 213 -50.63 -20.81 -9.95
CA GLY A 213 -50.29 -19.39 -9.98
C GLY A 213 -49.20 -19.13 -11.03
N PRO A 214 -49.05 -17.89 -11.54
CA PRO A 214 -48.18 -17.61 -12.67
C PRO A 214 -46.68 -17.76 -12.29
N ALA A 215 -46.14 -18.96 -12.54
CA ALA A 215 -44.72 -19.35 -12.64
C ALA A 215 -43.83 -19.26 -11.37
N GLY A 216 -43.37 -20.44 -10.87
CA GLY A 216 -41.98 -20.61 -10.40
C GLY A 216 -41.57 -20.24 -8.96
N PHE A 217 -42.48 -20.15 -8.00
CA PHE A 217 -42.23 -19.49 -6.69
C PHE A 217 -41.49 -20.27 -5.59
N CYS A 218 -40.82 -21.39 -5.87
CA CYS A 218 -40.17 -22.17 -4.80
C CYS A 218 -38.70 -21.82 -4.56
N ASN A 219 -38.14 -20.88 -5.33
CA ASN A 219 -36.83 -20.28 -5.10
C ASN A 219 -37.01 -18.75 -5.13
N ARG A 220 -36.88 -18.08 -3.98
CA ARG A 220 -36.94 -16.62 -3.90
C ARG A 220 -35.63 -16.07 -3.35
N TYR A 221 -35.10 -15.05 -4.01
CA TYR A 221 -33.98 -14.27 -3.50
C TYR A 221 -34.43 -13.46 -2.27
N CYS A 222 -33.60 -13.40 -1.25
CA CYS A 222 -33.89 -12.81 0.05
C CYS A 222 -32.93 -11.63 0.26
N ASP A 223 -33.36 -10.44 -0.20
CA ASP A 223 -32.61 -9.17 -0.11
C ASP A 223 -32.26 -8.75 1.34
N TYR A 224 -32.84 -9.41 2.35
CA TYR A 224 -32.67 -9.00 3.74
C TYR A 224 -31.24 -9.24 4.27
N ALA A 225 -30.53 -10.22 3.70
CA ALA A 225 -29.13 -10.49 4.02
C ALA A 225 -28.20 -9.37 3.52
N ASP A 226 -28.59 -8.61 2.49
CA ASP A 226 -27.77 -7.51 1.95
C ASP A 226 -27.54 -6.39 2.96
N ASN A 227 -28.38 -6.28 3.99
CA ASN A 227 -28.14 -5.37 5.12
C ASN A 227 -26.85 -5.68 5.87
N CYS A 228 -26.34 -6.90 5.74
CA CYS A 228 -25.08 -7.33 6.34
C CYS A 228 -23.85 -6.85 5.55
N ILE A 229 -24.01 -6.42 4.30
CA ILE A 229 -22.91 -5.89 3.48
C ILE A 229 -22.30 -4.66 4.17
N GLY A 230 -20.96 -4.61 4.23
CA GLY A 230 -20.22 -3.55 4.90
C GLY A 230 -20.14 -3.70 6.42
N GLN A 231 -20.67 -4.78 7.00
CA GLN A 231 -20.51 -5.12 8.40
C GLN A 231 -19.54 -6.30 8.55
N ASN A 232 -18.79 -6.35 9.64
CA ASN A 232 -17.94 -7.50 9.93
C ASN A 232 -18.75 -8.72 10.40
N SER A 233 -19.81 -8.49 11.16
CA SER A 233 -20.76 -9.51 11.57
C SER A 233 -22.17 -8.94 11.61
N CYS A 234 -23.13 -9.76 11.26
CA CYS A 234 -24.53 -9.40 11.17
C CYS A 234 -25.39 -10.61 11.50
N SER A 235 -26.46 -10.41 12.26
CA SER A 235 -27.42 -11.46 12.59
C SER A 235 -28.80 -11.12 12.08
N PHE A 236 -29.50 -12.13 11.57
CA PHE A 236 -30.89 -12.02 11.15
C PHE A 236 -31.67 -13.29 11.46
N THR A 237 -32.98 -13.16 11.70
CA THR A 237 -33.85 -14.30 11.97
C THR A 237 -34.46 -14.80 10.68
N VAL A 238 -34.32 -16.08 10.40
CA VAL A 238 -34.95 -16.73 9.23
C VAL A 238 -36.44 -16.89 9.53
N ASP A 239 -37.27 -15.97 9.05
CA ASP A 239 -38.72 -16.03 9.17
C ASP A 239 -39.42 -15.83 7.82
N ASP A 240 -40.74 -15.96 7.84
CA ASP A 240 -41.59 -15.86 6.65
C ASP A 240 -41.54 -14.48 5.97
N THR A 241 -40.96 -13.47 6.61
CA THR A 241 -40.87 -12.11 6.06
C THR A 241 -39.54 -11.86 5.35
N ILE A 242 -38.51 -12.67 5.60
CA ILE A 242 -37.14 -12.43 5.14
C ILE A 242 -36.97 -12.50 3.61
N CYS A 243 -37.86 -13.23 2.95
CA CYS A 243 -37.97 -13.29 1.50
C CYS A 243 -39.34 -12.78 1.05
N GLY A 244 -39.89 -11.73 1.67
CA GLY A 244 -41.14 -11.10 1.24
C GLY A 244 -42.42 -11.96 1.35
N GLY A 245 -42.46 -12.94 2.26
CA GLY A 245 -43.57 -13.88 2.48
C GLY A 245 -43.14 -15.35 2.38
N ASP A 246 -43.80 -16.25 3.12
CA ASP A 246 -43.62 -17.70 2.98
C ASP A 246 -44.29 -18.19 1.67
N PRO A 247 -43.51 -18.66 0.68
CA PRO A 247 -44.06 -19.12 -0.58
C PRO A 247 -44.79 -20.46 -0.47
N CYS A 248 -44.50 -21.29 0.57
CA CYS A 248 -45.16 -22.59 0.75
C CYS A 248 -45.37 -22.94 2.24
N PRO A 249 -46.45 -22.43 2.88
CA PRO A 249 -46.78 -22.70 4.27
C PRO A 249 -46.87 -24.19 4.63
N GLY A 250 -46.24 -24.57 5.75
CA GLY A 250 -46.31 -25.92 6.31
C GLY A 250 -45.31 -26.93 5.72
N THR A 251 -44.32 -26.47 4.95
CA THR A 251 -43.20 -27.30 4.45
C THR A 251 -41.90 -26.92 5.16
N THR A 252 -40.97 -27.87 5.33
CA THR A 252 -39.61 -27.56 5.78
C THR A 252 -38.86 -26.88 4.65
N LYS A 253 -38.10 -25.82 4.96
CA LYS A 253 -37.20 -25.17 4.01
C LYS A 253 -35.76 -25.16 4.50
N GLU A 254 -34.84 -25.10 3.54
CA GLU A 254 -33.41 -24.88 3.75
C GLU A 254 -33.04 -23.50 3.19
N LEU A 255 -32.17 -22.77 3.89
CA LEU A 255 -31.56 -21.52 3.43
C LEU A 255 -30.07 -21.74 3.20
N ILE A 256 -29.60 -21.44 1.99
CA ILE A 256 -28.19 -21.52 1.60
C ILE A 256 -27.64 -20.10 1.48
N LEU A 257 -26.51 -19.78 2.11
CA LEU A 257 -25.88 -18.45 2.07
C LEU A 257 -24.43 -18.57 1.62
N ASN A 258 -24.08 -17.94 0.50
CA ASN A 258 -22.68 -17.77 0.11
C ASN A 258 -22.25 -16.37 0.52
N VAL A 259 -21.37 -16.25 1.51
CA VAL A 259 -20.90 -14.95 2.02
C VAL A 259 -19.46 -14.76 1.56
N SER A 260 -19.20 -13.68 0.82
CA SER A 260 -17.83 -13.29 0.49
C SER A 260 -17.41 -12.12 1.38
N CYS A 261 -16.16 -12.17 1.84
CA CYS A 261 -15.56 -11.15 2.68
C CYS A 261 -14.59 -10.32 1.86
N SER A 262 -14.43 -9.04 2.20
CA SER A 262 -13.48 -8.18 1.51
C SER A 262 -12.06 -8.52 1.94
N TYR A 263 -11.38 -9.39 1.20
CA TYR A 263 -9.96 -9.72 1.38
C TYR A 263 -9.02 -8.59 0.91
N TRP A 264 -9.54 -7.61 0.19
CA TRP A 264 -8.86 -6.35 -0.07
C TRP A 264 -8.97 -5.44 1.14
N VAL A 265 -7.84 -5.14 1.77
CA VAL A 265 -7.75 -4.29 2.96
C VAL A 265 -6.83 -3.11 2.72
N ASN A 266 -6.72 -2.22 3.70
CA ASN A 266 -5.75 -1.12 3.61
C ASN A 266 -4.35 -1.67 3.82
N GLY A 267 -3.47 -1.41 2.85
CA GLY A 267 -2.10 -1.88 2.85
C GLY A 267 -1.14 -1.01 3.65
N LYS A 268 0.15 -1.34 3.53
CA LYS A 268 1.23 -0.42 3.88
C LYS A 268 1.18 0.80 2.98
N PHE A 269 0.87 0.58 1.70
CA PHE A 269 0.58 1.58 0.69
C PHE A 269 -0.76 1.20 0.06
N GLY A 270 -1.66 2.18 -0.12
CA GLY A 270 -2.94 1.91 -0.80
C GLY A 270 -3.70 0.69 -0.27
N LYS A 271 -3.83 -0.35 -1.11
CA LYS A 271 -4.50 -1.61 -0.77
C LYS A 271 -3.52 -2.76 -0.62
N ALA A 272 -4.01 -3.85 -0.02
CA ALA A 272 -3.26 -5.06 0.21
C ALA A 272 -4.21 -6.27 0.27
N LEU A 273 -3.63 -7.47 0.22
CA LEU A 273 -4.37 -8.72 0.37
C LEU A 273 -4.24 -9.29 1.78
N GLU A 274 -5.37 -9.67 2.34
CA GLU A 274 -5.50 -10.33 3.63
C GLU A 274 -5.67 -11.85 3.45
N PHE A 275 -4.74 -12.62 4.01
CA PHE A 275 -4.70 -14.08 3.97
C PHE A 275 -5.07 -14.64 5.34
N ASP A 276 -6.00 -15.58 5.41
CA ASP A 276 -6.57 -16.09 6.65
C ASP A 276 -5.76 -17.20 7.36
N GLY A 277 -4.76 -17.76 6.67
CA GLY A 277 -3.94 -18.86 7.14
C GLY A 277 -4.57 -20.25 7.02
N ILE A 278 -5.67 -20.39 6.28
CA ILE A 278 -6.41 -21.65 6.08
C ILE A 278 -6.18 -22.19 4.67
N ASP A 279 -6.51 -21.42 3.63
CA ASP A 279 -6.39 -21.87 2.24
C ASP A 279 -6.21 -20.77 1.17
N ASP A 280 -6.07 -19.51 1.59
CA ASP A 280 -5.84 -18.35 0.72
C ASP A 280 -4.44 -18.34 0.08
N TYR A 281 -4.37 -18.11 -1.24
CA TYR A 281 -3.11 -17.80 -1.94
C TYR A 281 -3.33 -17.11 -3.28
N VAL A 282 -2.35 -16.32 -3.72
CA VAL A 282 -2.25 -15.84 -5.10
C VAL A 282 -1.38 -16.81 -5.89
N GLU A 283 -1.84 -17.23 -7.06
CA GLU A 283 -1.10 -18.10 -7.97
C GLU A 283 -0.74 -17.36 -9.26
N VAL A 284 0.56 -17.31 -9.56
CA VAL A 284 1.10 -16.76 -10.80
C VAL A 284 1.62 -17.94 -11.63
N GLU A 285 1.18 -18.02 -12.90
CA GLU A 285 1.61 -19.10 -13.80
C GLU A 285 3.14 -19.14 -13.94
N ASP A 286 3.68 -20.34 -14.13
CA ASP A 286 5.11 -20.53 -14.34
C ASP A 286 5.56 -19.88 -15.67
N THR A 287 6.48 -18.92 -15.56
CA THR A 287 7.08 -18.23 -16.72
C THR A 287 8.59 -18.12 -16.58
N SER A 288 9.28 -18.06 -17.72
CA SER A 288 10.74 -17.94 -17.75
C SER A 288 11.28 -16.64 -17.12
N SER A 289 10.45 -15.60 -16.96
CA SER A 289 10.86 -14.36 -16.30
C SER A 289 11.00 -14.52 -14.78
N ILE A 290 10.24 -15.43 -14.18
CA ILE A 290 10.25 -15.68 -12.73
C ILE A 290 10.98 -16.99 -12.37
N SER A 291 11.41 -17.79 -13.33
CA SER A 291 12.38 -18.88 -13.08
C SER A 291 13.80 -18.33 -12.97
N LEU A 292 14.33 -18.24 -11.75
CA LEU A 292 15.56 -17.50 -11.47
C LEU A 292 16.65 -18.41 -10.88
N SER A 293 17.81 -18.48 -11.55
CA SER A 293 18.91 -19.37 -11.13
C SER A 293 20.22 -18.67 -10.74
N ASP A 294 20.47 -17.48 -11.28
CA ASP A 294 21.79 -16.84 -11.20
C ASP A 294 21.91 -15.94 -9.97
N THR A 295 21.18 -14.83 -9.97
CA THR A 295 21.07 -13.90 -8.85
C THR A 295 19.65 -13.38 -8.80
N PHE A 296 19.11 -13.16 -7.62
CA PHE A 296 17.77 -12.63 -7.49
C PHE A 296 17.50 -11.99 -6.14
N THR A 297 16.42 -11.22 -6.09
CA THR A 297 15.90 -10.62 -4.86
C THR A 297 14.39 -10.85 -4.79
N LEU A 298 13.92 -11.24 -3.61
CA LEU A 298 12.51 -11.31 -3.24
C LEU A 298 12.24 -10.21 -2.21
N GLU A 299 11.16 -9.46 -2.35
CA GLU A 299 10.71 -8.55 -1.30
C GLU A 299 9.19 -8.52 -1.17
N ALA A 300 8.73 -8.23 0.05
CA ALA A 300 7.34 -7.95 0.35
C ALA A 300 7.24 -7.08 1.59
N TRP A 301 6.18 -6.27 1.66
CA TRP A 301 5.68 -5.78 2.93
C TRP A 301 4.74 -6.82 3.51
N VAL A 302 4.92 -7.12 4.80
CA VAL A 302 4.11 -8.10 5.50
C VAL A 302 3.64 -7.58 6.85
N TYR A 303 2.41 -7.95 7.19
CA TYR A 303 1.79 -7.78 8.48
C TYR A 303 1.31 -9.16 8.96
N PRO A 304 2.17 -9.94 9.62
CA PRO A 304 1.79 -11.28 10.07
C PRO A 304 0.85 -11.22 11.28
N ILE A 305 -0.20 -12.05 11.30
CA ILE A 305 -1.16 -12.19 12.40
C ILE A 305 -1.14 -13.63 12.92
N ASN A 306 -1.14 -13.78 14.24
CA ASN A 306 -1.26 -15.09 14.91
C ASN A 306 -0.37 -16.19 14.31
N ILE A 307 0.93 -15.92 14.21
CA ILE A 307 1.92 -16.97 13.97
C ILE A 307 2.12 -17.73 15.29
N ASP A 308 1.08 -18.48 15.65
CA ASP A 308 1.05 -19.36 16.80
C ASP A 308 1.53 -20.76 16.40
N SER A 309 2.20 -21.39 17.34
CA SER A 309 3.18 -22.47 17.16
C SER A 309 2.65 -23.85 16.75
N THR A 310 1.41 -23.93 16.27
CA THR A 310 0.76 -25.18 15.87
C THR A 310 0.78 -25.41 14.37
N ILE A 311 1.13 -24.39 13.59
CA ILE A 311 1.17 -24.43 12.12
C ILE A 311 2.63 -24.56 11.68
N SER A 312 2.89 -25.44 10.72
CA SER A 312 4.15 -25.48 9.97
C SER A 312 4.40 -24.14 9.25
N LYS A 313 5.59 -23.98 8.66
CA LYS A 313 6.06 -22.85 7.84
C LYS A 313 4.93 -22.00 7.24
N GLN A 314 4.99 -20.68 7.35
CA GLN A 314 4.01 -19.77 6.73
C GLN A 314 4.67 -19.01 5.57
N HIS A 315 4.31 -19.36 4.34
CA HIS A 315 4.99 -18.87 3.14
C HIS A 315 4.47 -17.51 2.67
N ILE A 316 5.38 -16.55 2.53
CA ILE A 316 5.07 -15.25 1.92
C ILE A 316 5.19 -15.37 0.40
N ILE A 317 6.31 -15.90 -0.09
CA ILE A 317 6.62 -16.11 -1.51
C ILE A 317 7.19 -17.51 -1.67
N ALA A 318 6.71 -18.28 -2.65
CA ALA A 318 7.23 -19.61 -2.94
C ALA A 318 7.18 -19.92 -4.44
N LYS A 319 8.32 -20.34 -5.01
CA LYS A 319 8.39 -21.01 -6.31
C LYS A 319 8.92 -22.43 -6.09
N GLY A 320 7.97 -23.34 -5.90
CA GLY A 320 8.21 -24.70 -5.41
C GLY A 320 7.33 -25.05 -4.22
N ASP A 321 7.33 -26.33 -3.80
CA ASP A 321 6.45 -26.86 -2.75
C ASP A 321 7.20 -27.32 -1.47
N GLY A 322 8.52 -27.13 -1.44
CA GLY A 322 9.39 -27.55 -0.33
C GLY A 322 9.57 -29.07 -0.21
N ASN A 323 9.25 -29.85 -1.26
CA ASN A 323 9.50 -31.30 -1.33
C ASN A 323 10.15 -31.74 -2.66
N ASN A 324 9.99 -30.94 -3.71
CA ASN A 324 10.57 -31.11 -5.05
C ASN A 324 11.55 -29.96 -5.31
N PRO A 325 12.33 -29.91 -6.42
CA PRO A 325 13.16 -28.75 -6.71
C PRO A 325 12.39 -27.46 -6.48
N THR A 326 12.79 -26.80 -5.41
CA THR A 326 12.21 -25.56 -4.92
C THR A 326 13.22 -24.51 -5.28
N GLU A 327 12.86 -23.61 -6.20
CA GLU A 327 13.79 -22.60 -6.66
C GLU A 327 14.10 -21.63 -5.54
N TYR A 328 13.04 -21.06 -4.95
CA TYR A 328 13.16 -20.12 -3.86
C TYR A 328 11.89 -20.06 -3.00
N THR A 329 12.07 -19.87 -1.69
CA THR A 329 10.97 -19.56 -0.76
C THR A 329 11.41 -18.52 0.24
N LEU A 330 10.46 -17.65 0.60
CA LEU A 330 10.57 -16.71 1.71
C LEU A 330 9.39 -16.96 2.64
N HIS A 331 9.68 -17.40 3.87
CA HIS A 331 8.65 -17.83 4.78
C HIS A 331 9.03 -17.57 6.24
N PHE A 332 8.04 -17.68 7.11
CA PHE A 332 8.25 -17.69 8.54
C PHE A 332 8.34 -19.12 9.06
N ASP A 333 9.30 -19.39 9.94
CA ASP A 333 9.48 -20.67 10.63
C ASP A 333 9.55 -20.49 12.16
N ASP A 334 8.96 -21.42 12.92
CA ASP A 334 8.90 -21.48 14.39
C ASP A 334 9.48 -22.81 14.95
N LEU A 335 10.19 -23.61 14.14
CA LEU A 335 10.72 -24.92 14.56
C LEU A 335 11.75 -24.86 15.72
N GLU A 336 12.29 -23.69 16.06
CA GLU A 336 13.25 -23.53 17.19
C GLU A 336 12.83 -22.43 18.18
N LYS A 337 11.93 -22.78 19.12
CA LYS A 337 11.57 -21.87 20.22
C LYS A 337 12.79 -21.57 21.12
N PRO A 338 13.04 -20.29 21.48
CA PRO A 338 12.02 -19.24 21.63
C PRO A 338 12.04 -18.13 20.57
N THR A 339 12.85 -18.22 19.52
CA THR A 339 13.00 -17.13 18.53
C THR A 339 12.35 -17.53 17.22
N LYS A 340 11.29 -16.82 16.85
CA LYS A 340 10.66 -16.95 15.54
C LYS A 340 11.58 -16.37 14.46
N LYS A 341 11.59 -16.97 13.28
CA LYS A 341 12.57 -16.64 12.24
C LYS A 341 11.90 -16.39 10.89
N VAL A 342 12.50 -15.53 10.09
CA VAL A 342 12.26 -15.48 8.64
C VAL A 342 13.31 -16.39 8.02
N GLU A 343 12.88 -17.37 7.25
CA GLU A 343 13.74 -18.27 6.50
C GLU A 343 13.66 -17.94 5.00
N PHE A 344 14.83 -17.90 4.38
CA PHE A 344 14.99 -17.78 2.94
C PHE A 344 15.74 -19.01 2.43
N LYS A 345 15.10 -19.79 1.56
CA LYS A 345 15.67 -20.99 0.91
C LYS A 345 15.82 -20.71 -0.58
N ALA A 346 16.91 -21.17 -1.17
CA ALA A 346 17.23 -20.95 -2.59
C ALA A 346 17.60 -22.24 -3.36
N ASN A 347 17.16 -23.41 -2.88
CA ASN A 347 17.20 -24.72 -3.58
C ASN A 347 16.74 -25.87 -2.66
N GLU A 348 16.15 -26.92 -3.23
CA GLU A 348 16.20 -28.31 -2.71
C GLU A 348 16.42 -29.27 -3.89
N LEU A 349 17.63 -29.78 -4.10
CA LEU A 349 17.83 -30.80 -5.14
C LEU A 349 17.36 -32.17 -4.62
N ASP A 350 16.54 -32.84 -5.42
CA ASP A 350 15.93 -34.18 -5.23
C ASP A 350 16.96 -35.34 -5.03
N THR A 351 18.25 -35.02 -4.93
CA THR A 351 19.34 -35.98 -4.75
C THR A 351 20.28 -35.56 -3.63
N GLU A 352 19.99 -36.04 -2.42
CA GLU A 352 20.92 -36.10 -1.26
C GLU A 352 21.62 -34.77 -0.85
N GLY A 353 21.07 -33.61 -1.24
CA GLY A 353 21.54 -32.31 -0.79
C GLY A 353 20.97 -31.94 0.58
N SER A 354 21.77 -31.27 1.41
CA SER A 354 21.23 -30.53 2.56
C SER A 354 20.40 -29.37 2.03
N ASP A 355 19.25 -29.10 2.66
CA ASP A 355 18.57 -27.81 2.50
C ASP A 355 19.57 -26.69 2.73
N THR A 356 19.67 -25.77 1.77
CA THR A 356 20.49 -24.57 1.90
C THR A 356 19.57 -23.38 2.08
N TYR A 357 19.56 -22.87 3.30
CA TYR A 357 18.70 -21.79 3.72
C TYR A 357 19.45 -20.88 4.68
N ILE A 358 18.99 -19.64 4.78
CA ILE A 358 19.41 -18.73 5.82
C ILE A 358 18.20 -18.30 6.62
N GLN A 359 18.41 -18.03 7.90
CA GLN A 359 17.36 -17.61 8.82
C GLN A 359 17.78 -16.35 9.55
N ALA A 360 16.86 -15.40 9.65
CA ALA A 360 17.02 -14.18 10.41
C ALA A 360 16.11 -14.19 11.64
N PRO A 361 16.60 -13.77 12.82
CA PRO A 361 15.72 -13.57 13.95
C PRO A 361 14.69 -12.48 13.60
N TYR A 362 13.42 -12.77 13.83
CA TYR A 362 12.35 -11.83 13.61
C TYR A 362 11.59 -11.65 14.92
N THR A 363 11.54 -10.40 15.40
CA THR A 363 10.77 -10.10 16.61
C THR A 363 9.31 -9.94 16.21
N TYR A 364 8.49 -10.93 16.55
CA TYR A 364 7.04 -10.79 16.45
C TYR A 364 6.54 -10.00 17.64
N GLY A 365 5.87 -8.89 17.37
CA GLY A 365 5.24 -8.07 18.37
C GLY A 365 4.25 -7.14 17.72
N ALA A 366 2.98 -7.55 17.81
CA ALA A 366 1.72 -6.88 17.51
C ALA A 366 1.76 -5.77 16.44
N ASP A 367 1.09 -6.05 15.32
CA ASP A 367 0.43 -5.02 14.55
C ASP A 367 1.31 -4.00 13.83
N VAL A 368 2.45 -4.45 13.30
CA VAL A 368 3.35 -3.60 12.52
C VAL A 368 3.69 -4.22 11.18
N TRP A 369 3.63 -3.37 10.16
CA TRP A 369 4.20 -3.65 8.85
C TRP A 369 5.72 -3.77 8.95
N SER A 370 6.25 -4.84 8.36
CA SER A 370 7.68 -5.01 8.14
C SER A 370 7.97 -5.19 6.66
N HIS A 371 9.04 -4.56 6.19
CA HIS A 371 9.61 -4.84 4.88
C HIS A 371 10.62 -5.97 5.03
N ILE A 372 10.42 -7.05 4.29
CA ILE A 372 11.35 -8.17 4.23
C ILE A 372 11.92 -8.20 2.83
N LEU A 373 13.25 -8.18 2.73
CA LEU A 373 13.98 -8.35 1.49
C LEU A 373 14.99 -9.49 1.67
N ALA A 374 14.98 -10.46 0.76
CA ALA A 374 15.93 -11.55 0.74
C ALA A 374 16.59 -11.63 -0.63
N ASN A 375 17.92 -11.79 -0.68
CA ASN A 375 18.64 -11.89 -1.94
C ASN A 375 19.65 -13.02 -1.97
N TYR A 376 19.86 -13.53 -3.18
CA TYR A 376 20.91 -14.48 -3.53
C TYR A 376 21.83 -13.84 -4.57
N ASN A 377 23.12 -13.76 -4.26
CA ASN A 377 24.11 -13.09 -5.12
C ASN A 377 24.94 -14.05 -6.00
N GLY A 378 24.53 -15.30 -6.12
CA GLY A 378 25.29 -16.35 -6.79
C GLY A 378 26.27 -17.08 -5.86
N THR A 379 26.42 -16.65 -4.60
CA THR A 379 27.32 -17.27 -3.63
C THR A 379 26.79 -17.23 -2.20
N THR A 380 26.09 -16.18 -1.79
CA THR A 380 25.53 -16.05 -0.45
C THR A 380 24.05 -15.70 -0.47
N LEU A 381 23.35 -16.14 0.57
CA LEU A 381 21.98 -15.76 0.90
C LEU A 381 22.00 -14.66 1.96
N ASN A 382 21.14 -13.66 1.80
CA ASN A 382 21.02 -12.54 2.74
C ASN A 382 19.55 -12.24 3.03
N ILE A 383 19.23 -11.84 4.26
CA ILE A 383 17.92 -11.31 4.64
C ILE A 383 18.08 -9.92 5.28
N TYR A 384 17.20 -9.01 4.90
CA TYR A 384 17.06 -7.67 5.45
C TYR A 384 15.66 -7.51 6.00
N ILE A 385 15.56 -6.94 7.21
CA ILE A 385 14.28 -6.61 7.83
C ILE A 385 14.27 -5.11 8.10
N ASN A 386 13.30 -4.40 7.53
CA ASN A 386 13.18 -2.93 7.63
C ASN A 386 14.48 -2.21 7.26
N GLY A 387 15.12 -2.67 6.19
CA GLY A 387 16.36 -2.11 5.65
C GLY A 387 17.65 -2.46 6.40
N ASN A 388 17.58 -3.19 7.52
CA ASN A 388 18.78 -3.61 8.24
C ASN A 388 19.19 -5.01 7.80
N LEU A 389 20.45 -5.18 7.38
CA LEU A 389 21.04 -6.50 7.12
C LEU A 389 21.05 -7.31 8.42
N THR A 390 20.58 -8.54 8.34
CA THR A 390 20.60 -9.47 9.48
C THR A 390 22.02 -10.05 9.61
N GLU A 391 22.52 -10.30 10.83
CA GLU A 391 23.93 -10.68 11.08
C GLU A 391 24.39 -12.02 10.45
N PHE A 392 23.51 -12.69 9.70
CA PHE A 392 23.76 -13.97 9.07
C PHE A 392 23.91 -13.73 7.56
N GLU A 393 25.11 -14.01 7.05
CA GLU A 393 25.35 -14.32 5.64
C GLU A 393 25.77 -15.79 5.62
N ASP A 394 25.14 -16.61 4.78
CA ASP A 394 25.53 -18.01 4.64
C ASP A 394 25.98 -18.31 3.22
N VAL A 395 26.99 -19.16 3.10
CA VAL A 395 27.52 -19.57 1.81
C VAL A 395 26.56 -20.60 1.23
N PHE A 396 26.02 -20.28 0.05
CA PHE A 396 25.18 -21.19 -0.69
C PHE A 396 26.05 -22.23 -1.39
N GLU A 397 26.00 -23.47 -0.90
CA GLU A 397 26.65 -24.62 -1.52
C GLU A 397 25.64 -25.40 -2.36
N GLY A 398 25.37 -24.94 -3.59
CA GLY A 398 24.43 -25.61 -4.48
C GLY A 398 24.23 -24.91 -5.82
N THR A 399 23.25 -25.38 -6.58
CA THR A 399 22.72 -24.70 -7.77
C THR A 399 21.24 -24.48 -7.53
N VAL A 400 20.73 -23.28 -7.71
CA VAL A 400 19.29 -23.02 -7.59
C VAL A 400 18.54 -23.98 -8.51
N GLY A 401 17.50 -24.63 -7.96
CA GLY A 401 16.66 -25.56 -8.71
C GLY A 401 15.88 -24.85 -9.81
N ASP A 402 15.31 -25.63 -10.73
CA ASP A 402 14.33 -25.15 -11.72
C ASP A 402 13.05 -25.95 -11.48
N SER A 403 11.97 -25.24 -11.18
CA SER A 403 10.68 -25.78 -10.78
C SER A 403 9.62 -25.35 -11.77
N SER A 404 8.99 -26.32 -12.41
CA SER A 404 7.82 -26.07 -13.27
C SER A 404 6.53 -25.80 -12.47
N LEU A 405 6.64 -25.60 -11.15
CA LEU A 405 5.53 -25.25 -10.29
C LEU A 405 5.24 -23.74 -10.40
N PRO A 406 3.96 -23.34 -10.29
CA PRO A 406 3.60 -21.92 -10.29
C PRO A 406 4.24 -21.21 -9.10
N LEU A 407 4.41 -19.89 -9.24
CA LEU A 407 4.76 -19.04 -8.12
C LEU A 407 3.50 -18.82 -7.27
N ARG A 408 3.65 -18.87 -5.95
CA ARG A 408 2.58 -18.60 -5.00
C ARG A 408 2.95 -17.52 -4.00
N ILE A 409 2.00 -16.65 -3.73
CA ILE A 409 2.03 -15.68 -2.62
C ILE A 409 1.05 -16.16 -1.56
N GLY A 410 1.50 -16.22 -0.31
CA GLY A 410 0.67 -16.65 0.83
C GLY A 410 0.63 -18.17 1.05
N SER A 411 1.34 -18.97 0.25
CA SER A 411 1.49 -20.42 0.46
C SER A 411 2.59 -21.00 -0.43
N ALA A 412 3.08 -22.21 -0.13
CA ALA A 412 3.90 -23.01 -1.05
C ALA A 412 3.15 -24.19 -1.69
N LYS A 413 2.10 -24.69 -1.03
CA LYS A 413 1.39 -25.92 -1.44
C LYS A 413 -0.03 -25.93 -0.87
N SER A 414 -0.73 -27.05 -0.89
CA SER A 414 -2.04 -27.18 -0.22
C SER A 414 -1.88 -27.32 1.32
N ALA A 415 -1.00 -26.52 1.92
CA ALA A 415 -0.65 -26.38 3.32
C ALA A 415 0.28 -25.16 3.46
N GLU A 416 0.73 -24.83 4.68
CA GLU A 416 1.75 -23.79 4.91
C GLU A 416 1.31 -22.36 4.52
N PHE A 417 0.01 -22.10 4.73
CA PHE A 417 -0.65 -20.85 4.42
C PHE A 417 -0.22 -19.71 5.36
N PHE A 418 -0.02 -18.54 4.78
CA PHE A 418 0.28 -17.32 5.51
C PHE A 418 -0.95 -16.79 6.21
N ASN A 419 -0.80 -16.39 7.48
CA ASN A 419 -1.84 -15.67 8.21
C ASN A 419 -1.40 -14.22 8.41
N GLY A 420 -2.07 -13.28 7.75
CA GLY A 420 -1.76 -11.87 7.85
C GLY A 420 -2.15 -11.08 6.61
N THR A 421 -1.46 -9.96 6.39
CA THR A 421 -1.65 -9.10 5.22
C THR A 421 -0.32 -8.96 4.47
N VAL A 422 -0.36 -9.02 3.14
CA VAL A 422 0.81 -8.85 2.26
C VAL A 422 0.55 -7.71 1.29
N ASP A 423 1.58 -6.89 1.05
CA ASP A 423 1.55 -5.72 0.18
C ASP A 423 2.87 -5.66 -0.62
N SER A 424 2.83 -5.11 -1.84
CA SER A 424 4.00 -4.70 -2.61
C SER A 424 5.04 -5.81 -2.77
N VAL A 425 4.58 -6.95 -3.28
CA VAL A 425 5.46 -8.09 -3.60
C VAL A 425 6.26 -7.76 -4.85
N ARG A 426 7.57 -7.96 -4.78
CA ARG A 426 8.47 -7.80 -5.93
C ARG A 426 9.45 -8.96 -6.05
N ILE A 427 9.75 -9.32 -7.29
CA ILE A 427 10.82 -10.25 -7.63
C ILE A 427 11.74 -9.58 -8.64
N TYR A 428 13.05 -9.69 -8.42
CA TYR A 428 14.06 -9.15 -9.30
C TYR A 428 15.07 -10.22 -9.71
N ASN A 429 15.56 -10.18 -10.94
CA ASN A 429 16.65 -11.04 -11.43
C ASN A 429 18.05 -10.49 -11.12
N LYS A 430 18.15 -9.63 -10.10
CA LYS A 430 19.39 -8.99 -9.65
C LYS A 430 19.39 -8.92 -8.13
N VAL A 431 20.59 -8.90 -7.56
CA VAL A 431 20.81 -8.52 -6.17
C VAL A 431 20.46 -7.05 -5.98
N LEU A 432 19.53 -6.79 -5.06
CA LEU A 432 19.26 -5.47 -4.51
C LEU A 432 19.63 -5.45 -3.03
N ILE A 433 20.08 -4.30 -2.59
CA ILE A 433 20.15 -3.93 -1.17
C ILE A 433 19.06 -2.88 -0.87
N PRO A 434 18.71 -2.64 0.41
CA PRO A 434 17.60 -1.75 0.77
C PRO A 434 17.67 -0.34 0.17
N ASP A 435 18.87 0.20 -0.08
CA ASP A 435 19.05 1.51 -0.70
C ASP A 435 18.75 1.52 -2.21
N GLU A 436 18.52 0.36 -2.85
CA GLU A 436 18.36 0.17 -4.29
C GLU A 436 16.93 -0.13 -4.74
N THR A 437 16.01 -0.45 -3.82
CA THR A 437 14.61 -0.72 -4.16
C THR A 437 13.93 0.56 -4.68
N VAL A 438 13.42 0.46 -5.91
CA VAL A 438 12.87 1.51 -6.81
C VAL A 438 13.74 2.74 -7.03
N VAL A 439 14.36 2.83 -8.21
CA VAL A 439 15.02 4.03 -8.76
C VAL A 439 14.03 4.76 -9.68
N LEU A 440 13.56 5.96 -9.32
CA LEU A 440 12.74 6.76 -10.24
C LEU A 440 13.66 7.47 -11.23
N THR A 441 13.35 7.32 -12.52
CA THR A 441 14.03 8.08 -13.58
C THR A 441 13.15 9.26 -13.97
N LEU A 442 13.75 10.44 -14.18
CA LEU A 442 13.03 11.57 -14.75
C LEU A 442 12.66 11.24 -16.20
N GLY A 443 11.42 10.82 -16.43
CA GLY A 443 10.85 10.79 -17.76
C GLY A 443 10.37 12.19 -18.14
N GLU A 444 11.14 12.95 -18.92
CA GLU A 444 10.53 14.00 -19.75
C GLU A 444 9.66 13.29 -20.78
N LEU A 445 8.34 13.22 -20.55
CA LEU A 445 7.39 12.77 -21.56
C LEU A 445 7.48 13.75 -22.75
N THR A 446 8.03 13.29 -23.87
CA THR A 446 8.06 14.04 -25.14
C THR A 446 6.67 14.25 -25.72
#